data_AF-A0A2A3YE55-F1
#
_entry.id   AF-A0A2A3YE55-F1
#
_cell.length_a   1.000
_cell.length_b   1.000
_cell.length_c   1.000
_cell.angle_alpha   90.00
_cell.angle_beta   90.00
_cell.angle_gamma   90.00
#
_symmetry.space_group_name_H-M   'P 1'
#
loop_
_entity.id
_entity.type
_entity.pdbx_description
1 polymer ?
#
loop_
_entity_poly.entity_id
_entity_poly.type
_entity_poly.pdbx_seq_one_letter_code
_entity_poly.pdbx_strand_id
1 'polypeptide(L)'
;MDAAFETYRMMRADFELYRHSRFLRAHAELRGELLNALGRAARIDAGTLFMGPWSRVELYASEELKDWFAQHGRLTVDEFETQWWNGHTNTLGLPDAIELAEIA
;
A
#
# COMPACT_ATOMS: atom_id res chain seq x y z
N MET A 1 -1.42 28.17 4.86
CA MET A 1 -0.85 26.83 4.61
C MET A 1 -1.61 26.29 3.42
N ASP A 2 -0.92 25.91 2.35
CA ASP A 2 -1.57 25.58 1.08
C ASP A 2 -2.44 24.32 1.22
N ALA A 3 -3.74 24.43 0.94
CA ALA A 3 -4.70 23.35 1.11
C ALA A 3 -4.27 22.06 0.38
N ALA A 4 -3.64 22.19 -0.79
CA ALA A 4 -3.10 21.06 -1.54
C ALA A 4 -2.02 20.28 -0.77
N PHE A 5 -1.17 20.96 -0.01
CA PHE A 5 -0.14 20.31 0.81
C PHE A 5 -0.74 19.53 1.98
N GLU A 6 -1.80 20.06 2.58
CA GLU A 6 -2.52 19.40 3.66
C GLU A 6 -3.26 18.14 3.17
N THR A 7 -3.94 18.23 2.03
CA THR A 7 -4.58 17.07 1.36
C THR A 7 -3.57 15.97 1.04
N TYR A 8 -2.40 16.32 0.50
CA TYR A 8 -1.35 15.34 0.23
C TYR A 8 -0.83 14.67 1.52
N ARG A 9 -0.67 15.43 2.60
CA ARG A 9 -0.27 14.87 3.90
C ARG A 9 -1.32 13.92 4.47
N MET A 10 -2.62 14.21 4.30
CA MET A 10 -3.69 13.31 4.70
C MET A 10 -3.66 12.00 3.91
N MET A 11 -3.56 12.06 2.58
CA MET A 11 -3.43 10.87 1.73
C MET A 11 -2.25 10.00 2.17
N ARG A 12 -1.08 10.60 2.46
CA ARG A 12 0.09 9.85 2.95
C ARG A 12 -0.15 9.21 4.32
N ALA A 13 -0.85 9.88 5.23
CA ALA A 13 -1.20 9.32 6.53
C ALA A 13 -2.15 8.12 6.38
N ASP A 14 -3.13 8.22 5.50
CA ASP A 14 -4.07 7.13 5.21
C ASP A 14 -3.38 5.94 4.55
N PHE A 15 -2.41 6.18 3.67
CA PHE A 15 -1.58 5.12 3.10
C PHE A 15 -0.77 4.38 4.17
N GLU A 16 -0.17 5.10 5.12
CA GLU A 16 0.55 4.47 6.24
C GLU A 16 -0.37 3.63 7.12
N LEU A 17 -1.60 4.12 7.38
CA LEU A 17 -2.61 3.36 8.14
C LEU A 17 -3.04 2.08 7.40
N TYR A 18 -3.32 2.19 6.10
CA TYR A 18 -3.60 1.05 5.23
C TYR A 18 -2.45 0.04 5.30
N ARG A 19 -1.23 0.47 5.04
CA ARG A 19 -0.02 -0.38 5.08
C ARG A 19 0.14 -1.08 6.42
N HIS A 20 -0.02 -0.34 7.53
CA HIS A 20 0.10 -0.89 8.87
C HIS A 20 -0.99 -1.94 9.15
N SER A 21 -2.23 -1.68 8.77
CA SER A 21 -3.33 -2.63 8.93
C SER A 21 -3.07 -3.94 8.18
N ARG A 22 -2.53 -3.86 6.95
CA ARG A 22 -2.21 -5.01 6.12
C ARG A 22 -1.06 -5.82 6.72
N PHE A 23 -0.04 -5.14 7.25
CA PHE A 23 1.06 -5.78 7.96
C PHE A 23 0.56 -6.54 9.19
N LEU A 24 -0.22 -5.91 10.06
CA LEU A 24 -0.75 -6.54 11.27
C LEU A 24 -1.62 -7.76 10.94
N ARG A 25 -2.46 -7.65 9.92
CA ARG A 25 -3.31 -8.75 9.46
C ARG A 25 -2.48 -9.94 8.96
N ALA A 26 -1.53 -9.69 8.06
CA ALA A 26 -0.63 -10.75 7.57
C ALA A 26 0.18 -11.37 8.72
N HIS A 27 0.69 -10.56 9.65
CA HIS A 27 1.43 -11.03 10.80
C HIS A 27 0.58 -11.94 11.71
N ALA A 28 -0.69 -11.60 11.92
CA ALA A 28 -1.62 -12.40 12.72
C ALA A 28 -2.00 -13.71 12.02
N GLU A 29 -2.28 -13.67 10.72
CA GLU A 29 -2.74 -14.83 9.94
C GLU A 29 -1.60 -15.82 9.64
N LEU A 30 -0.38 -15.32 9.38
CA LEU A 30 0.79 -16.11 8.99
C LEU A 30 1.74 -16.41 10.16
N ARG A 31 1.27 -16.26 11.40
CA ARG A 31 2.02 -16.58 12.64
C ARG A 31 3.40 -15.88 12.73
N GLY A 32 3.56 -14.73 12.09
CA GLY A 32 4.80 -13.94 12.09
C GLY A 32 5.92 -14.42 11.15
N GLU A 33 5.76 -15.52 10.39
CA GLU A 33 6.77 -16.01 9.44
C GLU A 33 6.65 -15.33 8.06
N LEU A 34 6.87 -14.02 8.04
CA LEU A 34 6.71 -13.19 6.83
C LEU A 34 7.90 -13.25 5.86
N LEU A 35 9.06 -13.70 6.34
CA LEU A 35 10.31 -13.68 5.59
C LEU A 35 10.80 -15.10 5.30
N ASN A 36 11.36 -15.30 4.11
CA ASN A 36 12.10 -16.52 3.78
C ASN A 36 13.50 -16.52 4.44
N ALA A 37 14.25 -17.61 4.23
CA ALA A 37 15.59 -17.76 4.78
C ALA A 37 16.56 -16.63 4.38
N LEU A 38 16.48 -16.16 3.13
CA LEU A 38 17.31 -15.06 2.63
C LEU A 38 16.94 -13.73 3.30
N GLY A 39 15.65 -13.42 3.44
CA GLY A 39 15.16 -12.21 4.10
C GLY A 39 15.58 -12.17 5.56
N ARG A 40 15.49 -13.30 6.26
CA ARG A 40 15.96 -13.44 7.65
C ARG A 40 17.47 -13.27 7.77
N ALA A 41 18.25 -13.89 6.87
CA ALA A 41 19.70 -13.75 6.86
C ALA A 41 20.15 -12.30 6.56
N ALA A 42 19.44 -11.62 5.66
CA ALA A 42 19.66 -10.22 5.31
C ALA A 42 19.11 -9.23 6.36
N ARG A 43 18.41 -9.71 7.41
CA ARG A 43 17.80 -8.90 8.47
C ARG A 43 16.91 -7.78 7.92
N ILE A 44 16.17 -8.05 6.85
CA ILE A 44 15.25 -7.05 6.32
C ILE A 44 14.08 -6.86 7.28
N ASP A 45 13.58 -5.63 7.37
CA ASP A 45 12.30 -5.39 8.03
C ASP A 45 11.15 -5.87 7.10
N ALA A 46 10.33 -6.79 7.61
CA ALA A 46 9.20 -7.35 6.86
C ALA A 46 8.17 -6.28 6.50
N GLY A 47 8.04 -5.21 7.31
CA GLY A 47 7.17 -4.07 7.01
C GLY A 47 7.52 -3.37 5.68
N THR A 48 8.79 -3.40 5.27
CA THR A 48 9.23 -2.82 3.98
C THR A 48 8.68 -3.56 2.76
N LEU A 49 8.25 -4.83 2.90
CA LEU A 49 7.63 -5.60 1.82
C LEU A 49 6.24 -5.10 1.44
N PHE A 50 5.60 -4.28 2.28
CA PHE A 50 4.27 -3.72 2.05
C PHE A 50 4.29 -2.37 1.30
N MET A 51 5.46 -1.78 1.08
CA MET A 51 5.61 -0.49 0.37
C MET A 51 6.68 -0.50 -0.73
N GLY A 52 7.51 -1.54 -0.79
CA GLY A 52 8.60 -1.67 -1.76
C GLY A 52 8.21 -2.31 -3.09
N PRO A 53 9.14 -2.39 -4.06
CA PRO A 53 8.90 -3.06 -5.34
C PRO A 53 8.61 -4.55 -5.19
N TRP A 54 7.93 -5.13 -6.18
CA TRP A 54 7.54 -6.54 -6.18
C TRP A 54 8.74 -7.49 -6.18
N SER A 55 9.84 -7.08 -6.80
CA SER A 55 11.11 -7.81 -6.77
C SER A 55 11.63 -8.10 -5.36
N ARG A 56 11.37 -7.21 -4.38
CA ARG A 56 11.74 -7.47 -2.98
C ARG A 56 10.85 -8.53 -2.33
N VAL A 57 9.57 -8.57 -2.69
CA VAL A 57 8.63 -9.60 -2.22
C VAL A 57 9.03 -10.95 -2.80
N GLU A 58 9.29 -11.02 -4.09
CA GLU A 58 9.75 -12.25 -4.75
C GLU A 58 11.02 -12.80 -4.10
N LEU A 59 11.98 -11.92 -3.80
CA LEU A 59 13.28 -12.30 -3.26
C LEU A 59 13.25 -12.68 -1.77
N TYR A 60 12.46 -11.98 -0.95
CA TYR A 60 12.59 -12.08 0.51
C TYR A 60 11.33 -12.51 1.26
N ALA A 61 10.15 -12.46 0.66
CA ALA A 61 8.93 -12.92 1.31
C ALA A 61 8.94 -14.45 1.45
N SER A 62 8.30 -14.95 2.51
CA SER A 62 7.93 -16.36 2.59
C SER A 62 6.91 -16.70 1.50
N GLU A 63 6.81 -17.98 1.12
CA GLU A 63 5.82 -18.43 0.14
C GLU A 63 4.39 -18.13 0.61
N GLU A 64 4.10 -18.33 1.90
CA GLU A 64 2.80 -18.00 2.48
C GLU A 64 2.47 -16.50 2.37
N LEU A 65 3.44 -15.61 2.52
CA LEU A 65 3.21 -14.17 2.34
C LEU A 65 2.97 -13.81 0.87
N LYS A 66 3.64 -14.48 -0.08
CA LYS A 66 3.39 -14.30 -1.51
C LYS A 66 1.95 -14.72 -1.86
N ASP A 67 1.54 -15.88 -1.38
CA ASP A 67 0.17 -16.38 -1.56
C ASP A 67 -0.86 -15.47 -0.88
N TRP A 68 -0.53 -14.95 0.29
CA TRP A 68 -1.39 -14.00 1.00
C TRP A 68 -1.61 -12.73 0.21
N PHE A 69 -0.55 -12.18 -0.41
CA PHE A 69 -0.69 -11.02 -1.28
C PHE A 69 -1.47 -11.34 -2.56
N ALA A 70 -1.32 -12.53 -3.13
CA ALA A 70 -2.11 -12.93 -4.30
C ALA A 70 -3.62 -12.97 -3.98
N GLN A 71 -3.99 -13.37 -2.77
CA GLN A 71 -5.39 -13.45 -2.32
C GLN A 71 -5.98 -12.10 -1.89
N HIS A 72 -5.19 -11.26 -1.22
CA HIS A 72 -5.69 -10.03 -0.60
C HIS A 72 -5.30 -8.76 -1.36
N GLY A 73 -4.50 -8.89 -2.42
CA GLY A 73 -3.89 -7.78 -3.16
C GLY A 73 -2.80 -7.05 -2.38
N ARG A 74 -1.99 -6.25 -3.07
CA ARG A 74 -1.05 -5.30 -2.45
C ARG A 74 -1.02 -4.02 -3.27
N LEU A 75 -1.72 -2.99 -2.80
CA LEU A 75 -1.72 -1.70 -3.49
C LEU A 75 -0.34 -1.06 -3.40
N THR A 76 0.16 -0.60 -4.54
CA THR A 76 1.23 0.38 -4.61
C THR A 76 0.75 1.74 -4.10
N VAL A 77 1.69 2.65 -3.83
CA VAL A 77 1.34 4.03 -3.44
C VAL A 77 0.48 4.69 -4.51
N ASP A 78 0.79 4.48 -5.79
CA ASP A 78 0.11 5.08 -6.94
C ASP A 78 -1.34 4.57 -7.10
N GLU A 79 -1.54 3.26 -6.97
CA GLU A 79 -2.89 2.67 -6.97
C GLU A 79 -3.71 3.13 -5.76
N PHE A 80 -3.08 3.27 -4.59
CA PHE A 80 -3.75 3.79 -3.40
C PHE A 80 -4.11 5.26 -3.57
N GLU A 81 -3.21 6.09 -4.10
CA GLU A 81 -3.43 7.51 -4.36
C GLU A 81 -4.60 7.72 -5.31
N THR A 82 -4.67 6.93 -6.39
CA THR A 82 -5.80 6.93 -7.33
C THR A 82 -7.11 6.58 -6.63
N GLN A 83 -7.14 5.49 -5.84
CA GLN A 83 -8.34 5.11 -5.09
C GLN A 83 -8.75 6.15 -4.05
N TRP A 84 -7.78 6.73 -3.34
CA TRP A 84 -8.01 7.73 -2.32
C TRP A 84 -8.61 8.99 -2.92
N TRP A 85 -8.08 9.44 -4.05
CA TRP A 85 -8.59 10.61 -4.75
C TRP A 85 -9.99 10.38 -5.31
N ASN A 86 -10.25 9.26 -5.99
CA ASN A 86 -11.58 8.92 -6.51
C ASN A 86 -12.62 8.79 -5.38
N GLY A 87 -12.22 8.27 -4.21
CA GLY A 87 -13.07 8.21 -3.03
C GLY A 87 -13.37 9.59 -2.44
N HIS A 88 -12.37 10.48 -2.40
CA HIS A 88 -12.50 11.84 -1.88
C HIS A 88 -13.27 12.78 -2.82
N THR A 89 -13.11 12.66 -4.13
CA THR A 89 -13.86 13.45 -5.13
C THR A 89 -15.34 13.13 -5.05
N ASN A 90 -15.70 11.85 -4.89
CA ASN A 90 -17.08 11.40 -4.70
C ASN A 90 -17.72 11.99 -3.42
N THR A 91 -16.93 12.24 -2.36
CA THR A 91 -17.43 12.87 -1.12
C THR A 91 -17.64 14.38 -1.24
N LEU A 92 -16.95 15.03 -2.18
CA LEU A 92 -17.05 16.47 -2.48
C LEU A 92 -18.01 16.79 -3.63
N GLY A 93 -18.59 15.77 -4.29
CA GLY A 93 -19.47 15.94 -5.45
C GLY A 93 -18.76 16.47 -6.70
N LEU A 94 -17.43 16.32 -6.77
CA LEU A 94 -16.63 16.67 -7.93
C LEU A 94 -16.46 15.42 -8.82
N PRO A 95 -16.51 15.55 -10.16
CA PRO A 95 -16.33 14.41 -11.06
C PRO A 95 -14.94 13.78 -10.88
N ASP A 96 -14.84 12.47 -11.17
CA ASP A 96 -13.59 11.72 -11.09
C ASP A 96 -12.46 12.45 -11.84
N ALA A 97 -11.25 12.44 -11.28
CA ALA A 97 -10.11 13.21 -11.82
C ALA A 97 -9.76 12.89 -13.27
N ILE A 98 -10.20 11.73 -13.76
CA ILE A 98 -10.07 11.30 -15.15
C ILE A 98 -10.79 12.29 -16.08
N GLU A 99 -11.91 12.90 -15.68
CA GLU A 99 -12.65 13.88 -16.50
C GLU A 99 -12.00 15.27 -16.54
N LEU A 100 -11.18 15.63 -15.55
CA LEU A 100 -10.50 16.94 -15.54
C LEU A 100 -9.33 17.02 -16.53
N ALA A 101 -8.86 15.88 -17.05
CA ALA A 101 -7.82 15.82 -18.08
C ALA A 101 -8.37 16.01 -19.52
N GLU A 102 -9.69 15.92 -19.72
CA GLU A 102 -10.31 16.05 -21.05
C GLU A 102 -10.89 17.46 -21.35
N ILE A 103 -10.73 18.42 -20.42
CA ILE A 103 -11.19 19.81 -20.58
C ILE A 103 -10.00 20.79 -20.56
N ALA A 104 -8.93 20.48 -21.30
CA ALA A 104 -7.78 21.38 -21.51
C ALA A 104 -7.61 21.73 -23.00
#